data_AF-A0A1G1HQ98-F1
#
_entry.id   AF-A0A1G1HQ98-F1
#
_cell.length_a   1.000
_cell.length_b   1.000
_cell.length_c   1.000
_cell.angle_alpha   90.00
_cell.angle_beta   90.00
_cell.angle_gamma   90.00
#
_symmetry.space_group_name_H-M   'P 1'
#
loop_
_entity.id
_entity.type
_entity.pdbx_description
1 polymer ?
#
loop_
_entity_poly.entity_id
_entity_poly.type
_entity_poly.pdbx_seq_one_letter_code
_entity_poly.pdbx_strand_id
1 'polypeptide(L)'
;MLITGDILKTMKKGAVIIDVSIDQGGCIETSKPTTHDNPVYEVDVIIHYCVANMPGAYPRTSTLVLTNATLPYIKLLANKGIENVLREDAIIKMALNTHRGEITNNAVAESKGMPCMGS
;
A
#
# COMPACT_ATOMS: atom_id res chain seq x y z
N MET A 1 13.92 -8.47 -4.81
CA MET A 1 13.91 -8.49 -3.33
C MET A 1 15.23 -7.92 -2.83
N LEU A 2 15.21 -7.03 -1.85
CA LEU A 2 16.33 -6.10 -1.56
C LEU A 2 17.28 -6.59 -0.47
N ILE A 3 16.74 -7.22 0.58
CA ILE A 3 17.53 -7.76 1.70
C ILE A 3 17.51 -9.28 1.62
N THR A 4 18.63 -9.87 1.20
CA THR A 4 18.77 -11.32 1.03
C THR A 4 19.09 -12.02 2.35
N GLY A 5 18.86 -13.34 2.41
CA GLY A 5 19.21 -14.18 3.55
C GLY A 5 20.69 -14.09 3.94
N ASP A 6 21.58 -13.88 2.97
CA ASP A 6 23.00 -13.71 3.26
C ASP A 6 23.33 -12.38 3.94
N ILE A 7 22.60 -11.29 3.60
CA ILE A 7 22.71 -10.02 4.33
C ILE A 7 22.22 -10.21 5.77
N LEU A 8 21.11 -10.94 5.97
CA LEU A 8 20.56 -11.20 7.29
C LEU A 8 21.54 -11.93 8.21
N LYS A 9 22.29 -12.91 7.69
CA LYS A 9 23.33 -13.63 8.49
C LYS A 9 24.44 -12.73 9.04
N THR A 10 24.64 -11.54 8.48
CA THR A 10 25.61 -10.56 8.98
C THR A 10 25.09 -9.76 10.19
N MET A 11 23.78 -9.85 10.48
CA MET A 11 23.15 -9.12 11.57
C MET A 11 23.51 -9.73 12.92
N LYS A 12 23.47 -8.88 13.96
CA LYS A 12 23.71 -9.32 15.33
C LYS A 12 22.57 -10.25 15.80
N LYS A 13 22.92 -11.27 16.58
CA LYS A 13 21.93 -12.09 17.28
C LYS A 13 21.01 -11.23 18.14
N GLY A 14 19.72 -11.46 18.07
CA GLY A 14 18.69 -10.67 18.77
C GLY A 14 18.38 -9.32 18.11
N ALA A 15 18.90 -9.05 16.91
CA ALA A 15 18.47 -7.89 16.13
C ALA A 15 16.98 -8.01 15.76
N VAL A 16 16.32 -6.87 15.64
CA VAL A 16 14.93 -6.76 15.19
C VAL A 16 14.91 -6.10 13.82
N ILE A 17 14.17 -6.68 12.89
CA ILE A 17 13.94 -6.12 11.55
C ILE A 17 12.45 -5.94 11.31
N ILE A 18 12.08 -4.79 10.76
CA ILE A 18 10.68 -4.37 10.56
C ILE A 18 10.45 -4.18 9.06
N ASP A 19 9.58 -4.98 8.45
CA ASP A 19 9.22 -4.85 7.03
C ASP A 19 7.91 -4.07 6.87
N VAL A 20 8.03 -2.78 6.57
CA VAL A 20 6.87 -1.89 6.32
C VAL A 20 6.26 -2.10 4.94
N SER A 21 6.99 -2.75 4.02
CA SER A 21 6.54 -3.01 2.65
C SER A 21 5.79 -4.34 2.51
N ILE A 22 5.44 -4.99 3.62
CA ILE A 22 4.80 -6.31 3.62
C ILE A 22 3.47 -6.33 2.87
N ASP A 23 2.75 -5.21 2.84
CA ASP A 23 1.48 -5.04 2.10
C ASP A 23 1.68 -5.18 0.58
N GLN A 24 2.91 -5.11 0.07
CA GLN A 24 3.29 -5.32 -1.33
C GLN A 24 4.16 -6.57 -1.54
N GLY A 25 4.18 -7.48 -0.58
CA GLY A 25 4.97 -8.72 -0.63
C GLY A 25 6.30 -8.67 0.11
N GLY A 26 6.68 -7.53 0.68
CA GLY A 26 7.90 -7.37 1.49
C GLY A 26 9.17 -7.14 0.66
N CYS A 27 10.19 -6.62 1.32
CA CYS A 27 11.50 -6.33 0.70
C CYS A 27 12.64 -7.24 1.22
N ILE A 28 12.36 -8.08 2.21
CA ILE A 28 13.29 -9.01 2.86
C ILE A 28 12.93 -10.46 2.49
N GLU A 29 13.93 -11.33 2.31
CA GLU A 29 13.73 -12.73 1.88
C GLU A 29 12.89 -13.56 2.79
N THR A 30 13.12 -13.35 4.07
CA THR A 30 12.52 -14.11 5.15
C THR A 30 11.23 -13.44 5.62
N SER A 31 10.79 -12.33 4.99
CA SER A 31 9.53 -11.65 5.33
C SER A 31 8.33 -12.53 5.05
N LYS A 32 7.48 -12.65 6.06
CA LYS A 32 6.20 -13.35 6.01
C LYS A 32 5.16 -12.46 6.71
N PRO A 33 3.97 -12.24 6.12
CA PRO A 33 2.95 -11.42 6.75
C PRO A 33 2.58 -11.95 8.14
N THR A 34 2.56 -11.06 9.13
CA THR A 34 2.09 -11.33 10.49
C THR A 34 0.81 -10.54 10.80
N THR A 35 0.18 -10.87 11.93
CA THR A 35 -1.03 -10.19 12.42
C THR A 35 -0.72 -9.44 13.71
N HIS A 36 -1.60 -8.52 14.12
CA HIS A 36 -1.45 -7.84 15.41
C HIS A 36 -1.44 -8.79 16.61
N ASP A 37 -2.15 -9.92 16.53
CA ASP A 37 -2.22 -10.93 17.59
C ASP A 37 -0.93 -11.77 17.69
N ASN A 38 -0.26 -12.00 16.57
CA ASN A 38 1.03 -12.69 16.52
C ASN A 38 2.03 -11.89 15.65
N PRO A 39 2.57 -10.78 16.16
CA PRO A 39 3.21 -9.76 15.35
C PRO A 39 4.65 -10.09 14.94
N VAL A 40 5.29 -11.03 15.63
CA VAL A 40 6.70 -11.35 15.46
C VAL A 40 6.96 -12.83 15.28
N TYR A 41 8.05 -13.14 14.57
CA TYR A 41 8.62 -14.48 14.47
C TYR A 41 10.14 -14.38 14.37
N GLU A 42 10.84 -15.48 14.64
CA GLU A 42 12.30 -15.52 14.61
C GLU A 42 12.80 -16.34 13.42
N VAL A 43 13.79 -15.80 12.70
CA VAL A 43 14.54 -16.51 11.64
C VAL A 43 16.01 -16.22 11.85
N ASP A 44 16.84 -17.26 11.91
CA ASP A 44 18.30 -17.13 12.08
C ASP A 44 18.72 -16.20 13.23
N VAL A 45 17.99 -16.28 14.35
CA VAL A 45 18.22 -15.46 15.56
C VAL A 45 17.93 -13.96 15.37
N ILE A 46 17.11 -13.62 14.37
CA ILE A 46 16.63 -12.27 14.06
C ILE A 46 15.11 -12.24 14.19
N ILE A 47 14.62 -11.29 14.98
CA ILE A 47 13.19 -11.08 15.20
C ILE A 47 12.63 -10.26 14.05
N HIS A 48 11.65 -10.80 13.35
CA HIS A 48 10.97 -10.14 12.24
C HIS A 48 9.63 -9.57 12.72
N TYR A 49 9.34 -8.34 12.32
CA TYR A 49 8.03 -7.70 12.48
C TYR A 49 7.51 -7.31 11.10
N CYS A 50 6.45 -7.98 10.65
CA CYS A 50 5.92 -7.88 9.30
C CYS A 50 4.39 -7.75 9.33
N VAL A 51 3.85 -6.95 10.25
CA VAL A 51 2.41 -6.79 10.39
C VAL A 51 1.88 -5.95 9.24
N ALA A 52 0.96 -6.52 8.47
CA ALA A 52 0.24 -5.80 7.42
C ALA A 52 -0.69 -4.74 8.02
N ASN A 53 -0.97 -3.67 7.28
CA ASN A 53 -1.88 -2.60 7.71
C ASN A 53 -1.57 -2.04 9.14
N MET A 54 -0.30 -1.75 9.42
CA MET A 54 0.11 -1.14 10.70
C MET A 54 -0.71 0.10 11.13
N PRO A 55 -1.15 1.00 10.23
CA PRO A 55 -2.02 2.11 10.63
C PRO A 55 -3.34 1.68 11.26
N GLY A 56 -3.80 0.45 10.99
CA GLY A 56 -4.99 -0.16 11.58
C GLY A 56 -4.90 -0.34 13.10
N ALA A 57 -3.71 -0.46 13.67
CA ALA A 57 -3.50 -0.50 15.13
C ALA A 57 -3.87 0.81 15.83
N TYR A 58 -3.87 1.93 15.10
CA TYR A 58 -4.13 3.27 15.62
C TYR A 58 -5.28 3.96 14.87
N PRO A 59 -6.50 3.38 14.92
CA PRO A 59 -7.60 3.77 14.04
C PRO A 59 -7.99 5.24 14.18
N ARG A 60 -7.95 5.81 15.39
CA ARG A 60 -8.31 7.23 15.63
C ARG A 60 -7.35 8.19 14.93
N THR A 61 -6.04 7.96 15.08
CA THR A 61 -5.00 8.81 14.49
C THR A 61 -4.96 8.63 12.97
N SER A 62 -4.97 7.38 12.50
CA SER A 62 -4.95 7.06 11.07
C SER A 62 -6.18 7.60 10.34
N THR A 63 -7.38 7.48 10.94
CA THR A 63 -8.61 8.04 10.36
C THR A 63 -8.51 9.56 10.24
N LEU A 64 -8.04 10.26 11.27
CA LEU A 64 -7.91 11.72 11.23
C LEU A 64 -6.94 12.17 10.14
N VAL A 65 -5.76 11.54 10.05
CA VAL A 65 -4.74 11.88 9.04
C VAL A 65 -5.24 11.57 7.63
N LEU A 66 -5.80 10.38 7.41
CA LEU A 66 -6.33 9.98 6.10
C LEU A 66 -7.50 10.90 5.68
N THR A 67 -8.40 11.21 6.59
CA THR A 67 -9.55 12.11 6.31
C THR A 67 -9.05 13.50 5.96
N ASN A 68 -8.09 14.06 6.71
CA ASN A 68 -7.54 15.38 6.41
C ASN A 68 -6.87 15.43 5.03
N ALA A 69 -6.18 14.37 4.62
CA ALA A 69 -5.55 14.27 3.31
C ALA A 69 -6.58 14.09 2.17
N THR A 70 -7.68 13.37 2.41
CA THR A 70 -8.66 13.00 1.37
C THR A 70 -9.84 13.97 1.26
N LEU A 71 -10.16 14.72 2.33
CA LEU A 71 -11.31 15.62 2.40
C LEU A 71 -11.37 16.68 1.29
N PRO A 72 -10.26 17.30 0.84
CA PRO A 72 -10.30 18.25 -0.28
C PRO A 72 -10.83 17.61 -1.58
N TYR A 73 -10.38 16.39 -1.88
CA TYR A 73 -10.81 15.65 -3.07
C TYR A 73 -12.27 15.18 -2.97
N ILE A 74 -12.70 14.76 -1.79
CA ILE A 74 -14.11 14.40 -1.53
C ILE A 74 -15.02 15.61 -1.77
N LYS A 75 -14.65 16.79 -1.25
CA LYS A 75 -15.42 18.03 -1.47
C LYS A 75 -15.44 18.43 -2.95
N LEU A 76 -14.31 18.30 -3.64
CA LEU A 76 -14.21 18.60 -5.08
C LEU A 76 -15.19 17.72 -5.89
N LEU A 77 -15.15 16.41 -5.65
CA LEU A 77 -16.03 15.44 -6.30
C LEU A 77 -17.51 15.69 -5.98
N ALA A 78 -17.83 15.96 -4.71
CA ALA A 78 -19.20 16.24 -4.27
C ALA A 78 -19.79 17.51 -4.91
N ASN A 79 -18.97 18.57 -5.06
CA ASN A 79 -19.45 19.85 -5.56
C ASN A 79 -19.57 19.89 -7.09
N LYS A 80 -18.65 19.24 -7.81
CA LYS A 80 -18.56 19.35 -9.29
C LYS A 80 -19.09 18.13 -10.03
N GLY A 81 -19.22 16.99 -9.35
CA GLY A 81 -19.51 15.70 -9.98
C GLY A 81 -18.30 15.13 -10.73
N ILE A 82 -18.25 13.81 -10.83
CA ILE A 82 -17.08 13.08 -11.35
C ILE A 82 -16.69 13.49 -12.79
N GLU A 83 -17.67 13.68 -13.67
CA GLU A 83 -17.43 14.01 -15.09
C GLU A 83 -16.73 15.36 -15.27
N ASN A 84 -17.11 16.38 -14.48
CA ASN A 84 -16.48 17.69 -14.56
C ASN A 84 -15.09 17.66 -13.92
N VAL A 85 -14.94 16.97 -12.79
CA VAL A 85 -13.63 16.83 -12.13
C VAL A 85 -12.63 16.11 -13.02
N LEU A 86 -13.03 15.04 -13.72
CA LEU A 86 -12.14 14.33 -14.64
C LEU A 86 -11.67 15.17 -15.84
N ARG A 87 -12.42 16.20 -16.22
CA ARG A 87 -12.02 17.14 -17.29
C ARG A 87 -11.10 18.24 -16.80
N GLU A 88 -11.29 18.69 -15.56
CA GLU A 88 -10.63 19.87 -15.00
C GLU A 88 -9.41 19.54 -14.14
N ASP A 89 -9.38 18.36 -13.51
CA ASP A 89 -8.37 17.95 -12.53
C ASP A 89 -7.56 16.77 -13.04
N ALA A 90 -6.35 17.05 -13.50
CA ALA A 90 -5.41 16.06 -14.01
C ALA A 90 -4.98 15.03 -12.94
N ILE A 91 -4.94 15.42 -11.66
CA ILE A 91 -4.54 14.52 -10.56
C ILE A 91 -5.61 13.45 -10.37
N ILE A 92 -6.88 13.85 -10.29
CA ILE A 92 -7.99 12.89 -10.17
C ILE A 92 -8.11 12.02 -11.41
N LYS A 93 -7.89 12.61 -12.60
CA LYS A 93 -7.87 11.84 -13.86
C LYS A 93 -6.80 10.75 -13.84
N MET A 94 -5.57 11.07 -13.42
CA MET A 94 -4.49 10.09 -13.30
C MET A 94 -4.73 9.04 -12.21
N ALA A 95 -5.46 9.40 -11.15
CA ALA A 95 -5.81 8.48 -10.06
C ALA A 95 -6.96 7.51 -10.40
N LEU A 96 -7.62 7.68 -11.55
CA LEU A 96 -8.77 6.88 -11.95
C LEU A 96 -8.35 5.47 -12.37
N ASN A 97 -8.81 4.45 -11.64
CA ASN A 97 -8.55 3.04 -11.97
C ASN A 97 -9.57 2.44 -12.92
N THR A 98 -10.85 2.79 -12.75
CA THR A 98 -11.95 2.28 -13.57
C THR A 98 -12.99 3.37 -13.82
N HIS A 99 -13.64 3.34 -14.98
CA HIS A 99 -14.74 4.22 -15.31
C HIS A 99 -15.69 3.54 -16.28
N ARG A 100 -17.01 3.60 -16.00
CA ARG A 100 -18.07 3.04 -16.87
C ARG A 100 -17.85 1.57 -17.29
N GLY A 101 -17.27 0.76 -16.42
CA GLY A 101 -17.01 -0.66 -16.68
C GLY A 101 -15.68 -0.96 -17.38
N GLU A 102 -14.89 0.07 -17.69
CA GLU A 102 -13.57 -0.07 -18.33
C GLU A 102 -12.44 0.21 -17.33
N ILE A 103 -11.28 -0.42 -17.55
CA ILE A 103 -10.05 -0.13 -16.80
C ILE A 103 -9.34 1.03 -17.49
N THR A 104 -9.03 2.08 -16.73
CA THR A 104 -8.38 3.31 -17.21
C THR A 104 -6.93 3.44 -16.75
N ASN A 105 -6.51 2.58 -15.80
CA ASN A 105 -5.14 2.56 -15.27
C ASN A 105 -4.33 1.40 -15.87
N ASN A 106 -3.24 1.74 -16.56
CA ASN A 106 -2.38 0.77 -17.23
C ASN A 106 -1.79 -0.29 -16.29
N ALA A 107 -1.34 0.12 -15.09
CA ALA A 107 -0.73 -0.81 -14.14
C ALA A 107 -1.76 -1.82 -13.61
N VAL A 108 -3.00 -1.39 -13.40
CA VAL A 108 -4.11 -2.28 -13.02
C VAL A 108 -4.42 -3.25 -14.17
N ALA A 109 -4.52 -2.74 -15.40
CA ALA A 109 -4.81 -3.53 -16.59
C ALA A 109 -3.75 -4.64 -16.80
N GLU A 110 -2.46 -4.28 -16.71
CA GLU A 110 -1.33 -5.20 -16.81
C GLU A 110 -1.38 -6.28 -15.71
N SER A 111 -1.61 -5.88 -14.46
CA SER A 111 -1.68 -6.82 -13.33
C SER A 111 -2.82 -7.86 -13.46
N LYS A 112 -3.84 -7.56 -14.26
CA LYS A 112 -5.00 -8.42 -14.50
C LYS A 112 -5.01 -9.08 -15.88
N GLY A 113 -4.05 -8.76 -16.76
CA GLY A 113 -4.04 -9.24 -18.14
C GLY A 113 -5.24 -8.75 -18.97
N MET A 114 -5.74 -7.54 -18.67
CA MET A 114 -6.93 -6.95 -19.29
C MET A 114 -6.55 -5.73 -20.15
N PRO A 115 -7.37 -5.32 -21.14
CA PRO A 115 -7.12 -4.11 -21.91
C PRO A 115 -7.31 -2.86 -21.06
N CYS A 116 -6.47 -1.84 -21.29
CA CYS A 116 -6.64 -0.50 -20.74
C CYS A 116 -7.24 0.43 -21.81
N MET A 117 -8.31 1.13 -21.46
CA MET A 117 -8.90 2.16 -22.31
C MET A 117 -8.33 3.51 -21.88
N GLY A 118 -7.76 4.24 -22.84
CA GLY A 118 -7.06 5.50 -22.59
C GLY A 118 -7.94 6.50 -21.83
N SER A 119 -7.38 7.09 -20.78
CA SER A 119 -8.02 8.12 -19.94
C SER A 119 -8.31 9.42 -20.68
#